data_AF-A0A816D326-F1
#
_entry.id   AF-A0A816D326-F1
#
_cell.length_a   1.000
_cell.length_b   1.000
_cell.length_c   1.000
_cell.angle_alpha   90.00
_cell.angle_beta   90.00
_cell.angle_gamma   90.00
#
_symmetry.space_group_name_H-M   'P 1'
#
loop_
_entity.id
_entity.type
_entity.pdbx_description
1 polymer ?
#
loop_
_entity_poly.entity_id
_entity_poly.type
_entity_poly.pdbx_seq_one_letter_code
_entity_poly.pdbx_strand_id
1 'polypeptide(L)'
;MLNMYSQTVYDLRLWKNNNLFNDTKQCRIILHERGGRLGNRLFMFASAYGLSLRHSCQLYIDRKIIDELQKAFEVDSPICLSKPQLSTFTSIKKIYNHCSYIPNLLYSNKSYSLELSGFWQVHKYFIDHMEQIREQLRFKQSILDRVNNFL
;
A
#
# COMPACT_ATOMS: atom_id res chain seq x y z
N MET A 1 30.49 10.52 29.89
CA MET A 1 30.54 10.44 28.42
C MET A 1 29.34 9.63 27.96
N LEU A 2 28.44 10.27 27.21
CA LEU A 2 27.09 9.80 26.93
C LEU A 2 27.07 8.67 25.89
N ASN A 3 26.31 7.62 26.20
CA ASN A 3 25.89 6.56 25.29
C ASN A 3 24.95 7.13 24.22
N MET A 4 25.27 6.92 22.94
CA MET A 4 24.42 7.23 21.79
C MET A 4 23.83 5.95 21.20
N TYR A 5 22.56 6.05 20.80
CA TYR A 5 21.74 5.14 19.97
C TYR A 5 20.89 4.07 20.68
N SER A 6 19.82 4.56 21.31
CA SER A 6 18.53 3.88 21.40
C SER A 6 17.47 4.86 20.93
N GLN A 7 16.94 4.74 19.70
CA GLN A 7 15.65 5.31 19.27
C GLN A 7 15.38 5.07 17.77
N THR A 8 14.71 3.96 17.43
CA THR A 8 13.96 3.81 16.16
C THR A 8 12.77 2.86 16.35
N VAL A 9 11.88 3.14 17.31
CA VAL A 9 10.59 2.43 17.46
C VAL A 9 9.42 3.41 17.68
N TYR A 10 9.62 4.69 17.37
CA TYR A 10 8.53 5.67 17.34
C TYR A 10 8.41 6.13 15.90
N ASP A 11 7.33 5.75 15.22
CA ASP A 11 6.39 6.71 14.63
C ASP A 11 5.48 6.13 13.52
N LEU A 12 4.68 5.11 13.86
CA LEU A 12 3.52 4.70 13.03
C LEU A 12 2.17 5.00 13.72
N ARG A 13 2.19 5.53 14.95
CA ARG A 13 0.98 5.81 15.75
C ARG A 13 0.55 7.28 15.77
N LEU A 14 1.39 8.23 15.33
CA LEU A 14 1.02 9.65 15.31
C LEU A 14 0.15 10.06 14.10
N TRP A 15 -0.04 9.19 13.11
CA TRP A 15 -0.86 9.50 11.93
C TRP A 15 -2.38 9.52 12.20
N LYS A 16 -2.84 9.17 13.39
CA LYS A 16 -4.27 9.09 13.69
C LYS A 16 -4.94 10.40 14.11
N ASN A 17 -4.20 11.45 14.44
CA ASN A 17 -4.82 12.72 14.84
C ASN A 17 -3.96 13.92 14.43
N ASN A 18 -4.58 14.79 13.62
CA ASN A 18 -4.29 16.21 13.36
C ASN A 18 -3.91 16.56 11.92
N ASN A 19 -4.72 17.51 11.42
CA ASN A 19 -4.48 18.49 10.36
C ASN A 19 -5.15 18.24 9.00
N LEU A 20 -6.35 18.82 8.92
CA LEU A 20 -6.88 19.53 7.77
C LEU A 20 -5.79 20.27 6.97
N PHE A 21 -5.85 20.08 5.65
CA PHE A 21 -5.50 21.03 4.59
C PHE A 21 -4.41 22.06 4.91
N ASN A 22 -3.15 21.66 4.71
CA ASN A 22 -2.09 22.61 4.38
C ASN A 22 -1.41 22.19 3.07
N ASP A 23 -1.42 23.13 2.13
CA ASP A 23 -1.10 23.01 0.71
C ASP A 23 0.41 22.85 0.47
N THR A 24 0.93 21.68 0.80
CA THR A 24 2.10 21.11 0.15
C THR A 24 1.58 20.05 -0.82
N LYS A 25 2.11 19.97 -2.05
CA LYS A 25 1.76 18.92 -3.02
C LYS A 25 2.01 17.54 -2.39
N GLN A 26 1.02 17.00 -1.69
CA GLN A 26 1.08 15.69 -1.07
C GLN A 26 1.14 14.66 -2.20
N CYS A 27 2.25 13.96 -2.31
CA CYS A 27 2.37 12.83 -3.21
C CYS A 27 1.38 11.73 -2.79
N ARG A 28 0.69 11.14 -3.76
CA ARG A 28 -0.32 10.09 -3.54
C ARG A 28 -0.07 8.89 -4.44
N ILE A 29 -0.22 7.70 -3.91
CA ILE A 29 -0.34 6.46 -4.69
C ILE A 29 -1.77 5.98 -4.53
N ILE A 30 -2.48 5.87 -5.64
CA ILE A 30 -3.86 5.41 -5.68
C ILE A 30 -3.90 4.08 -6.42
N LEU A 31 -4.36 3.02 -5.75
CA LEU A 31 -4.50 1.70 -6.34
C LEU A 31 -5.97 1.40 -6.65
N HIS A 32 -6.27 1.20 -7.94
CA HIS A 32 -7.61 0.84 -8.40
C HIS A 32 -7.84 -0.67 -8.42
N GLU A 33 -9.08 -1.07 -8.11
CA GLU A 33 -9.52 -2.45 -8.26
C GLU A 33 -9.40 -2.90 -9.72
N ARG A 34 -8.68 -4.01 -9.92
CA ARG A 34 -8.70 -4.79 -11.15
C ARG A 34 -8.94 -6.25 -10.80
N GLY A 35 -9.92 -6.88 -11.45
CA GLY A 35 -10.37 -8.24 -11.17
C GLY A 35 -9.23 -9.24 -11.02
N GLY A 36 -9.44 -10.35 -10.32
CA GLY A 36 -8.41 -11.34 -10.04
C GLY A 36 -8.62 -12.00 -8.68
N ARG A 37 -7.87 -13.08 -8.43
CA ARG A 37 -7.92 -13.85 -7.17
C ARG A 37 -6.98 -13.25 -6.13
N LEU A 38 -6.97 -13.83 -4.93
CA LEU A 38 -6.21 -13.35 -3.76
C LEU A 38 -4.73 -13.05 -4.08
N GLY A 39 -4.04 -13.93 -4.81
CA GLY A 39 -2.65 -13.71 -5.21
C GLY A 39 -2.44 -12.40 -5.99
N ASN A 40 -3.32 -12.07 -6.93
CA ASN A 40 -3.24 -10.81 -7.67
C ASN A 40 -3.46 -9.61 -6.74
N ARG A 41 -4.40 -9.72 -5.79
CA ARG A 41 -4.66 -8.66 -4.80
C ARG A 41 -3.45 -8.41 -3.91
N LEU A 42 -2.78 -9.47 -3.48
CA LEU A 42 -1.56 -9.39 -2.68
C LEU A 42 -0.45 -8.66 -3.44
N PHE A 43 -0.21 -9.02 -4.70
CA PHE A 43 0.80 -8.35 -5.53
C PHE A 43 0.46 -6.88 -5.82
N MET A 44 -0.81 -6.59 -6.10
CA MET A 44 -1.29 -5.22 -6.31
C MET A 44 -1.08 -4.37 -5.05
N PHE A 45 -1.52 -4.87 -3.89
CA PHE A 45 -1.33 -4.22 -2.60
C PHE A 45 0.15 -4.01 -2.30
N ALA A 46 0.97 -5.06 -2.39
CA ALA A 46 2.39 -5.01 -2.10
C ALA A 46 3.10 -3.98 -2.99
N SER A 47 2.82 -3.97 -4.29
CA SER A 47 3.42 -3.01 -5.23
C SER A 47 3.03 -1.57 -4.91
N ALA A 48 1.74 -1.29 -4.64
CA ALA A 48 1.30 0.05 -4.31
C ALA A 48 1.87 0.52 -2.96
N TYR A 49 1.89 -0.35 -1.97
CA TYR A 49 2.43 -0.08 -0.64
C TYR A 49 3.95 0.14 -0.67
N GLY A 50 4.69 -0.70 -1.39
CA GLY A 50 6.12 -0.54 -1.60
C GLY A 50 6.47 0.77 -2.31
N LEU A 51 5.71 1.14 -3.35
CA LEU A 51 5.88 2.41 -4.03
C LEU A 51 5.51 3.60 -3.13
N SER A 52 4.47 3.50 -2.31
CA SER A 52 4.11 4.60 -1.39
C SER A 52 5.18 4.84 -0.34
N LEU A 53 5.77 3.77 0.22
CA LEU A 53 6.88 3.89 1.16
C LEU A 53 8.13 4.47 0.49
N ARG A 54 8.51 3.93 -0.68
CA ARG A 54 9.69 4.39 -1.44
C ARG A 54 9.65 5.89 -1.74
N HIS A 55 8.48 6.39 -2.12
CA HIS A 55 8.31 7.79 -2.51
C HIS A 55 7.81 8.69 -1.37
N SER A 56 7.60 8.15 -0.18
CA SER A 56 7.02 8.85 0.97
C SER A 56 5.65 9.50 0.63
N CYS A 57 4.81 8.76 -0.08
CA CYS A 57 3.49 9.21 -0.54
C CYS A 57 2.38 8.60 0.31
N GLN A 58 1.25 9.30 0.38
CA GLN A 58 0.04 8.72 0.98
C GLN A 58 -0.52 7.61 0.10
N LEU A 59 -0.90 6.50 0.70
CA LEU A 59 -1.48 5.35 0.00
C LEU A 59 -2.99 5.35 0.13
N TYR A 60 -3.65 5.26 -1.02
CA TYR A 60 -5.07 5.07 -1.13
C TYR A 60 -5.38 3.81 -1.93
N ILE A 61 -6.32 3.00 -1.42
CA ILE A 61 -6.67 1.74 -2.06
C ILE A 61 -8.18 1.65 -2.23
N ASP A 62 -8.60 1.20 -3.41
CA ASP A 62 -9.99 0.92 -3.72
C ASP A 62 -10.55 -0.13 -2.75
N ARG A 63 -11.70 0.19 -2.13
CA ARG A 63 -12.25 -0.55 -0.98
C ARG A 63 -12.39 -2.05 -1.24
N LYS A 64 -12.77 -2.44 -2.46
CA LYS A 64 -12.91 -3.84 -2.87
C LYS A 64 -11.65 -4.67 -2.71
N ILE A 65 -10.46 -4.09 -2.93
CA ILE A 65 -9.19 -4.81 -2.72
C ILE A 65 -9.03 -5.13 -1.24
N ILE A 66 -9.30 -4.15 -0.38
CA ILE A 66 -9.20 -4.29 1.07
C ILE A 66 -10.21 -5.31 1.59
N ASP A 67 -11.47 -5.25 1.15
CA ASP A 67 -12.50 -6.21 1.56
C ASP A 67 -12.12 -7.65 1.19
N GLU A 68 -11.51 -7.87 0.02
CA GLU A 68 -11.00 -9.19 -0.38
C GLU A 68 -9.82 -9.67 0.48
N LEU A 69 -8.86 -8.78 0.76
CA LEU A 69 -7.73 -9.12 1.64
C LEU A 69 -8.20 -9.41 3.07
N GLN A 70 -9.16 -8.64 3.58
CA GLN A 70 -9.75 -8.81 4.91
C GLN A 70 -10.50 -10.13 5.07
N LYS A 71 -10.76 -10.91 4.01
CA LYS A 71 -11.25 -12.28 4.17
C LYS A 71 -10.22 -13.19 4.82
N ALA A 72 -8.92 -12.95 4.56
CA ALA A 72 -7.83 -13.79 5.02
C ALA A 72 -6.88 -13.12 6.03
N PHE A 73 -6.77 -11.80 5.97
CA PHE A 73 -5.79 -11.04 6.72
C PHE A 73 -6.44 -10.05 7.69
N GLU A 74 -5.75 -9.79 8.79
CA GLU A 74 -5.91 -8.62 9.65
C GLU A 74 -5.17 -7.46 8.97
N VAL A 75 -5.90 -6.74 8.12
CA VAL A 75 -5.33 -5.60 7.38
C VAL A 75 -5.55 -4.33 8.18
N ASP A 76 -4.47 -3.76 8.70
CA ASP A 76 -4.48 -2.39 9.22
C ASP A 76 -4.83 -1.43 8.09
N SER A 77 -5.89 -0.65 8.28
CA SER A 77 -6.55 0.01 7.16
C SER A 77 -5.62 1.07 6.53
N PRO A 78 -5.20 0.90 5.26
CA PRO A 78 -4.80 2.05 4.48
C PRO A 78 -6.03 2.97 4.31
N ILE A 79 -5.82 4.22 3.90
CA ILE A 79 -6.94 5.13 3.65
C ILE A 79 -7.75 4.54 2.49
N CYS A 80 -8.92 4.00 2.80
CA CYS A 80 -9.83 3.40 1.82
C CYS A 80 -10.57 4.50 1.09
N LEU A 81 -10.70 4.37 -0.24
CA LEU A 81 -11.51 5.29 -1.02
C LEU A 81 -12.72 4.59 -1.61
N SER A 82 -13.85 5.28 -1.55
CA SER A 82 -15.00 4.97 -2.39
C SER A 82 -14.76 5.48 -3.83
N LYS A 83 -15.44 4.88 -4.82
CA LYS A 83 -15.36 5.32 -6.22
C LYS A 83 -15.61 6.83 -6.42
N PRO A 84 -16.60 7.46 -5.74
CA PRO A 84 -16.78 8.91 -5.83
C PRO A 84 -15.59 9.72 -5.30
N GLN A 85 -14.95 9.27 -4.22
CA GLN A 85 -13.74 9.91 -3.68
C GLN A 85 -12.53 9.71 -4.60
N LEU A 86 -12.46 8.60 -5.34
CA LEU A 86 -11.41 8.39 -6.34
C LEU A 86 -11.54 9.40 -7.50
N SER A 87 -12.76 9.71 -7.94
CA SER A 87 -12.99 10.64 -9.05
C SER A 87 -12.67 12.11 -8.76
N THR A 88 -12.51 12.49 -7.48
CA THR A 88 -12.17 13.89 -7.13
C THR A 88 -10.68 14.20 -7.30
N PHE A 89 -9.84 13.18 -7.50
CA PHE A 89 -8.42 13.36 -7.77
C PHE A 89 -8.20 13.70 -9.25
N THR A 90 -8.30 14.97 -9.60
CA THR A 90 -8.01 15.43 -10.97
C THR A 90 -6.50 15.54 -11.22
N SER A 91 -6.06 15.27 -12.45
CA SER A 91 -4.67 15.46 -12.92
C SER A 91 -3.59 14.47 -12.42
N ILE A 92 -3.98 13.32 -11.87
CA ILE A 92 -3.02 12.28 -11.47
C ILE A 92 -2.61 11.44 -12.69
N LYS A 93 -1.30 11.12 -12.80
CA LYS A 93 -0.80 10.27 -13.88
C LYS A 93 -1.32 8.85 -13.70
N LYS A 94 -2.24 8.44 -14.56
CA LYS A 94 -2.75 7.08 -14.62
C LYS A 94 -1.78 6.17 -15.37
N ILE A 95 -1.46 5.05 -14.75
CA ILE A 95 -0.59 4.02 -15.30
C ILE A 95 -1.37 2.71 -15.28
N TYR A 96 -1.53 2.15 -16.47
CA TYR A 96 -2.06 0.82 -16.64
C TYR A 96 -0.90 -0.15 -16.87
N ASN A 97 -0.88 -1.25 -16.13
CA ASN A 97 0.13 -2.28 -16.27
C ASN A 97 -0.50 -3.67 -16.39
N HIS A 98 0.07 -4.51 -17.24
CA HIS A 98 -0.34 -5.91 -17.41
C HIS A 98 0.85 -6.82 -17.12
N CYS A 99 1.26 -6.86 -15.84
CA CYS A 99 2.35 -7.69 -15.32
C CYS A 99 3.76 -7.35 -15.85
N SER A 100 3.95 -6.16 -16.43
CA SER A 100 5.24 -5.72 -16.95
C SER A 100 6.04 -4.91 -15.94
N TYR A 101 7.36 -4.93 -16.07
CA TYR A 101 8.24 -4.09 -15.24
C TYR A 101 8.43 -2.71 -15.87
N ILE A 102 8.18 -1.66 -15.08
CA ILE A 102 8.30 -0.25 -15.45
C ILE A 102 9.35 0.36 -14.51
N PRO A 103 10.65 0.32 -14.89
CA PRO A 103 11.74 0.75 -14.02
C PRO A 103 11.62 2.22 -13.58
N ASN A 104 11.00 3.06 -14.43
CA ASN A 104 10.85 4.49 -14.16
C ASN A 104 10.02 4.80 -12.90
N LEU A 105 9.26 3.84 -12.39
CA LEU A 105 8.49 4.00 -11.15
C LEU A 105 9.34 3.87 -9.89
N LEU A 106 10.57 3.35 -10.00
CA LEU A 106 11.48 3.25 -8.85
C LEU A 106 12.25 4.55 -8.60
N TYR A 107 12.37 5.41 -9.60
CA TYR A 107 13.09 6.67 -9.46
C TYR A 107 12.18 7.76 -8.90
N SER A 108 12.64 8.42 -7.85
CA SER A 108 11.91 9.50 -7.20
C SER A 108 11.86 10.71 -8.12
N ASN A 109 10.66 11.17 -8.40
CA ASN A 109 10.46 12.54 -8.81
C ASN A 109 9.30 13.06 -7.94
N LYS A 110 9.67 13.75 -6.85
CA LYS A 110 8.85 14.02 -5.64
C LYS A 110 7.51 14.72 -5.88
N SER A 111 7.16 15.02 -7.12
CA SER A 111 5.99 15.80 -7.53
C SER A 111 4.89 15.00 -8.23
N TYR A 112 5.01 13.67 -8.39
CA TYR A 112 3.99 12.89 -9.09
C TYR A 112 3.19 12.01 -8.15
N SER A 113 1.90 12.33 -8.03
CA SER A 113 0.91 11.34 -7.65
C SER A 113 0.74 10.33 -8.79
N LEU A 114 0.49 9.06 -8.44
CA LEU A 114 0.30 7.97 -9.38
C LEU A 114 -1.04 7.28 -9.15
N GLU A 115 -1.74 7.02 -10.24
CA GLU A 115 -2.90 6.13 -10.27
C GLU A 115 -2.48 4.81 -10.90
N LEU A 116 -2.45 3.76 -10.10
CA LEU A 116 -2.06 2.42 -10.49
C LEU A 116 -3.31 1.59 -10.82
N SER A 117 -3.35 1.05 -12.03
CA SER A 117 -4.41 0.16 -12.49
C SER A 117 -3.83 -1.04 -13.23
N GLY A 118 -4.56 -2.16 -13.27
CA GLY A 118 -4.08 -3.38 -13.89
C GLY A 118 -3.40 -4.34 -12.90
N PHE A 119 -2.49 -5.17 -13.40
CA PHE A 119 -1.82 -6.23 -12.66
C PHE A 119 -0.35 -5.88 -12.39
N TRP A 120 0.00 -5.75 -11.12
CA TRP A 120 1.31 -5.28 -10.66
C TRP A 120 2.08 -6.41 -9.96
N GLN A 121 2.51 -7.42 -10.72
CA GLN A 121 3.10 -8.66 -10.18
C GLN A 121 4.63 -8.67 -10.15
N VAL A 122 5.27 -7.50 -10.11
CA VAL A 122 6.73 -7.38 -10.15
C VAL A 122 7.28 -7.11 -8.75
N HIS A 123 8.03 -8.05 -8.19
CA HIS A 123 8.57 -7.96 -6.83
C HIS A 123 9.46 -6.73 -6.58
N LYS A 124 10.13 -6.21 -7.62
CA LYS A 124 11.04 -5.05 -7.53
C LYS A 124 10.38 -3.78 -6.98
N TYR A 125 9.05 -3.65 -7.07
CA TYR A 125 8.34 -2.50 -6.51
C TYR A 125 8.29 -2.49 -4.99
N PHE A 126 8.50 -3.63 -4.34
CA PHE A 126 8.24 -3.78 -2.92
C PHE A 126 9.24 -4.64 -2.15
N ILE A 127 10.28 -5.14 -2.82
CA ILE A 127 11.29 -6.02 -2.21
C ILE A 127 11.98 -5.38 -1.00
N ASP A 128 12.27 -4.08 -1.06
CA ASP A 128 12.93 -3.33 0.03
C ASP A 128 12.00 -3.03 1.21
N HIS A 129 10.70 -3.37 1.09
CA HIS A 129 9.67 -3.10 2.09
C HIS A 129 8.87 -4.35 2.48
N MET A 130 9.45 -5.54 2.25
CA MET A 130 8.78 -6.82 2.50
C MET A 130 8.36 -7.01 3.95
N GLU A 131 9.19 -6.59 4.92
CA GLU A 131 8.86 -6.72 6.34
C GLU A 131 7.66 -5.84 6.72
N GLN A 132 7.65 -4.58 6.31
CA GLN A 132 6.51 -3.68 6.52
C GLN A 132 5.24 -4.24 5.88
N ILE A 133 5.34 -4.83 4.69
CA ILE A 133 4.18 -5.45 4.01
C ILE A 133 3.66 -6.67 4.77
N ARG A 134 4.55 -7.51 5.31
CA ARG A 134 4.17 -8.65 6.15
C ARG A 134 3.45 -8.19 7.41
N GLU A 135 3.89 -7.10 8.02
CA GLU A 135 3.23 -6.52 9.19
C GLU A 135 1.79 -6.07 8.90
N GLN A 136 1.51 -5.62 7.67
CA GLN A 136 0.16 -5.22 7.21
C GLN A 136 -0.73 -6.40 6.79
N LEU A 137 -0.16 -7.59 6.56
CA LEU A 137 -0.84 -8.76 6.00
C LEU A 137 -0.71 -9.97 6.95
N ARG A 138 -1.11 -9.78 8.21
CA ARG A 138 -1.13 -10.85 9.20
C ARG A 138 -2.34 -11.74 8.96
N PHE A 139 -2.16 -13.06 8.94
CA PHE A 139 -3.31 -13.96 8.81
C PHE A 139 -4.24 -13.83 10.02
N LYS A 140 -5.55 -13.94 9.78
CA LYS A 140 -6.53 -14.07 10.87
C LYS A 140 -6.28 -15.33 11.68
N GLN A 141 -6.50 -15.25 12.99
CA GLN A 141 -6.36 -16.39 13.89
C GLN A 141 -7.16 -17.60 13.44
N SER A 142 -8.40 -17.42 12.96
CA SER A 142 -9.24 -18.51 12.46
C SER A 142 -8.65 -19.28 11.27
N ILE A 143 -7.81 -18.63 10.46
CA ILE A 143 -7.08 -19.31 9.38
C ILE A 143 -5.89 -20.07 9.96
N LEU A 144 -5.15 -19.48 10.89
CA LEU A 144 -4.03 -20.14 11.56
C LEU A 144 -4.48 -21.40 12.32
N ASP A 145 -5.58 -21.31 13.07
CA ASP A 145 -6.17 -22.44 13.79
C ASP A 145 -6.54 -23.56 12.84
N ARG A 146 -7.13 -23.21 11.70
CA ARG A 146 -7.47 -24.20 10.67
C ARG A 146 -6.22 -24.91 10.17
N VAL A 147 -5.16 -24.18 9.82
CA VAL A 147 -3.90 -24.77 9.31
C VAL A 147 -3.25 -25.67 10.37
N ASN A 148 -3.21 -25.25 11.63
CA ASN A 148 -2.61 -26.04 12.70
C ASN A 148 -3.39 -27.33 13.01
N ASN A 149 -4.68 -27.39 12.70
CA ASN A 149 -5.49 -28.61 12.83
C ASN A 149 -5.37 -29.57 11.62
N PHE A 150 -4.68 -29.16 10.55
CA PHE A 150 -4.38 -30.01 9.39
C PHE A 150 -3.00 -30.65 9.43
N LEU A 151 -2.12 -30.19 10.33
CA LEU A 151 -0.76 -30.69 10.54
C LEU A 151 -0.70 -31.56 11.79
#